data_AF-A0A1A7R6S5-F1
#
_entry.id   AF-A0A1A7R6S5-F1
#
_cell.length_a   1.000
_cell.length_b   1.000
_cell.length_c   1.000
_cell.angle_alpha   90.00
_cell.angle_beta   90.00
_cell.angle_gamma   90.00
#
_symmetry.space_group_name_H-M   'P 1'
#
loop_
_entity.id
_entity.type
_entity.pdbx_description
1 polymer ?
#
loop_
_entity_poly.entity_id
_entity_poly.type
_entity_poly.pdbx_seq_one_letter_code
_entity_poly.pdbx_strand_id
1 'polypeptide(L)'
;MSDALKTSNITRMQLYKKDQGVMVGALVIGHDKTLEKTLELLGLATQHNVSMVYVAGATDEIEQFLKGFVSRFTFVFVADYDAALDQIFPNS
;
A
#
# COMPACT_ATOMS: atom_id res chain seq x y z
N MET A 1 7.40 18.69 1.53
CA MET A 1 6.36 17.67 1.70
C MET A 1 6.30 17.35 3.19
N SER A 2 5.15 17.56 3.85
CA SER A 2 5.08 17.64 5.33
C SER A 2 5.52 16.34 6.01
N ASP A 3 6.41 16.47 7.00
CA ASP A 3 6.89 15.40 7.90
C ASP A 3 5.76 14.59 8.58
N ALA A 4 4.51 15.04 8.52
CA ALA A 4 3.33 14.32 9.01
C ALA A 4 3.14 12.92 8.41
N LEU A 5 3.68 12.64 7.22
CA LEU A 5 3.61 11.30 6.60
C LEU A 5 4.70 10.35 7.09
N LYS A 6 5.86 10.85 7.56
CA LYS A 6 6.93 10.02 8.13
C LYS A 6 6.54 9.42 9.48
N THR A 7 5.54 10.01 10.14
CA THR A 7 4.96 9.55 11.39
C THR A 7 3.47 9.24 11.22
N SER A 8 3.08 8.57 10.13
CA SER A 8 1.68 8.18 9.96
C SER A 8 1.31 7.21 11.09
N ASN A 9 0.48 7.66 12.04
CA ASN A 9 -0.09 6.78 13.06
C ASN A 9 -1.20 5.89 12.48
N ILE A 10 -1.63 6.15 11.23
CA ILE A 10 -2.82 5.55 10.64
C ILE A 10 -2.42 4.65 9.47
N THR A 11 -2.92 3.42 9.50
CA THR A 11 -2.91 2.50 8.36
C THR A 11 -3.98 2.91 7.35
N ARG A 12 -3.59 3.22 6.12
CA ARG A 12 -4.50 3.73 5.07
C ARG A 12 -4.09 3.27 3.68
N MET A 13 -5.04 3.25 2.75
CA MET A 13 -4.78 2.96 1.34
C MET A 13 -5.18 4.14 0.48
N GLN A 14 -4.31 4.50 -0.46
CA GLN A 14 -4.58 5.49 -1.49
C GLN A 14 -4.66 4.77 -2.83
N LEU A 15 -5.72 5.04 -3.58
CA LEU A 15 -5.95 4.42 -4.89
C LEU A 15 -5.54 5.38 -5.98
N TYR A 16 -4.78 4.86 -6.93
CA TYR A 16 -4.26 5.61 -8.06
C TYR A 16 -4.64 4.93 -9.36
N LYS A 17 -4.83 5.74 -10.40
CA LYS A 17 -4.99 5.27 -11.76
C LYS A 17 -3.69 5.55 -12.52
N LYS A 18 -3.00 4.50 -12.92
CA LYS A 18 -1.80 4.58 -13.76
C LYS A 18 -2.19 4.63 -15.25
N ASP A 19 -1.22 4.84 -16.11
CA ASP A 19 -1.36 4.84 -17.57
C ASP A 19 -2.21 3.65 -18.05
N GLN A 20 -2.97 3.89 -19.11
CA GLN A 20 -3.90 2.90 -19.71
C GLN A 20 -5.03 2.46 -18.77
N GLY A 21 -5.23 3.14 -17.64
CA GLY A 21 -6.38 2.94 -16.77
C GLY A 21 -6.25 1.81 -15.75
N VAL A 22 -5.04 1.30 -15.56
CA VAL A 22 -4.74 0.30 -14.52
C VAL A 22 -4.86 0.94 -13.14
N MET A 23 -5.61 0.30 -12.24
CA MET A 23 -5.74 0.75 -10.85
C MET A 23 -4.65 0.12 -9.99
N VAL A 24 -3.94 0.95 -9.22
CA VAL A 24 -2.91 0.55 -8.26
C VAL A 24 -3.20 1.17 -6.89
N GLY A 25 -2.72 0.53 -5.83
CA GLY A 25 -2.88 1.03 -4.46
C GLY A 25 -1.53 1.35 -3.82
N ALA A 26 -1.45 2.43 -3.04
CA ALA A 26 -0.40 2.60 -2.03
C ALA A 26 -0.99 2.31 -0.65
N LEU A 27 -0.57 1.22 -0.02
CA LEU A 27 -0.91 0.87 1.35
C LEU A 27 0.18 1.41 2.28
N VAL A 28 -0.17 2.39 3.09
CA VAL A 28 0.72 2.96 4.11
C VAL A 28 0.38 2.32 5.43
N ILE A 29 1.33 1.61 6.03
CA ILE A 29 1.17 0.98 7.33
C ILE A 29 1.55 2.00 8.40
N GLY A 30 0.60 2.33 9.28
CA GLY A 30 0.83 3.24 10.39
C GLY A 30 1.35 2.54 11.65
N HIS A 31 1.67 3.32 12.67
CA HIS A 31 2.23 2.82 13.93
C HIS A 31 1.34 1.78 14.66
N ASP A 32 0.01 1.92 14.55
CA ASP A 32 -0.94 1.01 15.21
C ASP A 32 -1.06 -0.37 14.55
N LYS A 33 -0.43 -0.58 13.37
CA LYS A 33 -0.14 -1.90 12.76
C LYS A 33 -1.27 -2.95 12.83
N THR A 34 -2.54 -2.55 12.82
CA THR A 34 -3.61 -3.52 12.98
C THR A 34 -3.86 -4.28 11.68
N LEU A 35 -3.70 -5.61 11.73
CA LEU A 35 -3.97 -6.52 10.61
C LEU A 35 -5.42 -6.40 10.11
N GLU A 36 -6.37 -6.15 11.02
CA GLU A 36 -7.78 -5.94 10.71
C GLU A 36 -7.98 -4.76 9.74
N LYS A 37 -7.34 -3.61 10.01
CA LYS A 37 -7.45 -2.45 9.11
C LYS A 37 -6.80 -2.73 7.77
N THR A 38 -5.68 -3.44 7.75
CA THR A 38 -5.05 -3.90 6.51
C THR A 38 -6.00 -4.75 5.67
N LEU A 39 -6.69 -5.71 6.29
CA LEU A 39 -7.69 -6.56 5.61
C LEU A 39 -8.86 -5.75 5.04
N GLU A 40 -9.41 -4.82 5.83
CA GLU A 40 -10.49 -3.94 5.37
C GLU A 40 -10.08 -3.16 4.11
N LEU A 41 -8.87 -2.60 4.12
CA LEU A 41 -8.34 -1.83 3.00
C LEU A 41 -8.04 -2.70 1.77
N LEU A 42 -7.58 -3.95 1.95
CA LEU A 42 -7.47 -4.91 0.85
C LEU A 42 -8.84 -5.30 0.27
N GLY A 43 -9.88 -5.32 1.10
CA GLY A 43 -11.27 -5.46 0.65
C GLY A 43 -11.66 -4.33 -0.31
N LEU A 44 -11.33 -3.08 0.03
CA LEU A 44 -11.54 -1.93 -0.85
C LEU A 44 -10.70 -2.05 -2.15
N ALA A 45 -9.43 -2.44 -2.05
CA ALA A 45 -8.56 -2.66 -3.21
C ALA A 45 -9.20 -3.64 -4.21
N THR A 46 -9.78 -4.72 -3.69
CA THR A 46 -10.53 -5.71 -4.48
C THR A 46 -11.72 -5.07 -5.19
N GLN A 47 -12.54 -4.27 -4.50
CA GLN A 47 -13.73 -3.63 -5.08
C GLN A 47 -13.37 -2.69 -6.24
N HIS A 48 -12.18 -2.09 -6.19
CA HIS A 48 -11.67 -1.19 -7.21
C HIS A 48 -10.79 -1.87 -8.27
N ASN A 49 -10.77 -3.22 -8.33
CA ASN A 49 -9.96 -4.00 -9.27
C ASN A 49 -8.47 -3.64 -9.24
N VAL A 50 -7.95 -3.30 -8.06
CA VAL A 50 -6.52 -3.08 -7.85
C VAL A 50 -5.82 -4.43 -7.88
N SER A 51 -4.84 -4.58 -8.77
CA SER A 51 -4.02 -5.79 -8.86
C SER A 51 -2.63 -5.63 -8.25
N MET A 52 -2.15 -4.39 -8.11
CA MET A 52 -0.83 -4.07 -7.58
C MET A 52 -0.94 -3.10 -6.40
N VAL A 53 -0.30 -3.46 -5.29
CA VAL A 53 -0.29 -2.68 -4.05
C VAL A 53 1.14 -2.44 -3.60
N TYR A 54 1.52 -1.17 -3.52
CA TYR A 54 2.80 -0.72 -2.99
C TYR A 54 2.66 -0.49 -1.49
N VAL A 55 3.41 -1.21 -0.69
CA VAL A 55 3.26 -1.26 0.77
C VAL A 55 4.42 -0.51 1.41
N ALA A 56 4.13 0.61 2.06
CA ALA A 56 5.09 1.45 2.74
C ALA A 56 5.08 1.20 4.25
N GLY A 57 6.27 1.06 4.85
CA GLY A 57 6.44 0.98 6.31
C GLY A 57 5.93 -0.32 6.95
N ALA A 58 5.81 -1.41 6.18
CA ALA A 58 5.45 -2.71 6.72
C ALA A 58 6.53 -3.25 7.68
N THR A 59 6.09 -3.92 8.74
CA THR A 59 6.97 -4.80 9.52
C THR A 59 7.07 -6.17 8.86
N ASP A 60 8.08 -6.95 9.24
CA ASP A 60 8.23 -8.35 8.80
C ASP A 60 6.95 -9.17 8.99
N GLU A 61 6.26 -8.99 10.13
CA GLU A 61 4.98 -9.67 10.41
C GLU A 61 3.90 -9.31 9.38
N ILE A 62 3.75 -8.02 9.06
CA ILE A 62 2.77 -7.55 8.08
C ILE A 62 3.16 -8.00 6.68
N GLU A 63 4.46 -7.99 6.35
CA GLU A 63 4.92 -8.51 5.06
C GLU A 63 4.57 -9.99 4.89
N GLN A 64 4.84 -10.82 5.90
CA GLN A 64 4.52 -12.25 5.86
C GLN A 64 3.02 -12.47 5.73
N PHE A 65 2.22 -11.71 6.48
CA PHE A 65 0.77 -11.74 6.37
C PHE A 65 0.30 -11.40 4.94
N LEU A 66 0.79 -10.30 4.37
CA LEU A 66 0.41 -9.84 3.03
C LEU A 66 0.87 -10.80 1.94
N LYS A 67 2.05 -11.42 2.09
CA LYS A 67 2.54 -12.46 1.17
C LYS A 67 1.60 -13.67 1.09
N GLY A 68 0.72 -13.88 2.07
CA GLY A 68 -0.36 -14.87 2.00
C GLY A 68 -1.44 -14.57 0.95
N PHE A 69 -1.54 -13.33 0.47
CA PHE A 69 -2.57 -12.87 -0.49
C PHE A 69 -2.04 -12.68 -1.92
N VAL A 70 -0.83 -13.17 -2.22
CA VAL A 70 -0.17 -12.95 -3.53
C VAL A 70 -0.93 -13.52 -4.74
N SER A 71 -1.85 -14.46 -4.51
CA SER A 71 -2.73 -14.98 -5.56
C SER A 71 -3.76 -13.95 -6.06
N ARG A 72 -4.02 -12.89 -5.29
CA ARG A 72 -4.99 -11.83 -5.61
C ARG A 72 -4.34 -10.48 -5.86
N PHE A 73 -3.24 -10.17 -5.16
CA PHE A 73 -2.53 -8.91 -5.27
C PHE A 73 -1.05 -9.15 -5.50
N THR A 74 -0.43 -8.34 -6.35
CA THR A 74 1.03 -8.20 -6.38
C THR A 74 1.43 -7.14 -5.36
N PHE A 75 2.24 -7.52 -4.37
CA PHE A 75 2.76 -6.59 -3.37
C PHE A 75 4.18 -6.14 -3.70
N VAL A 76 4.42 -4.83 -3.61
CA VAL A 76 5.76 -4.24 -3.70
C VAL A 76 6.05 -3.54 -2.37
N PHE A 77 6.97 -4.08 -1.59
CA PHE A 77 7.32 -3.52 -0.27
C PHE A 77 8.40 -2.45 -0.42
N VAL A 78 8.20 -1.30 0.21
CA VAL A 78 9.08 -0.14 0.15
C VAL A 78 9.25 0.47 1.53
N ALA A 79 10.36 1.20 1.72
CA ALA A 79 10.74 1.75 3.01
C ALA A 79 9.72 2.77 3.54
N ASP A 80 9.25 3.67 2.67
CA ASP A 80 8.37 4.76 3.04
C ASP A 80 7.39 5.13 1.91
N TYR A 81 6.55 6.13 2.20
CA TYR A 81 5.51 6.58 1.29
C TYR A 81 6.05 7.23 0.03
N ASP A 82 7.14 7.99 0.12
CA ASP A 82 7.72 8.68 -1.03
C ASP A 82 8.30 7.64 -2.00
N ALA A 83 8.98 6.62 -1.48
CA ALA A 83 9.43 5.46 -2.27
C ALA A 83 8.26 4.69 -2.92
N ALA A 84 7.09 4.62 -2.28
CA ALA A 84 5.89 4.01 -2.88
C ALA A 84 5.40 4.83 -4.08
N LEU A 85 5.36 6.16 -3.94
CA LEU A 85 4.94 7.06 -5.01
C LEU A 85 5.92 7.02 -6.18
N ASP A 86 7.23 7.04 -5.93
CA ASP A 86 8.26 6.95 -6.97
C ASP A 86 8.12 5.67 -7.80
N GLN A 87 7.71 4.57 -7.17
CA GLN A 87 7.47 3.29 -7.87
C GLN A 87 6.16 3.29 -8.67
N ILE A 88 5.12 3.96 -8.17
CA ILE A 88 3.85 4.11 -8.88
C ILE A 88 4.05 5.03 -10.10
N PHE A 89 4.72 6.15 -9.90
CA PHE A 89 4.91 7.26 -10.84
C PHE A 89 6.39 7.58 -11.07
N PRO A 90 7.18 6.66 -11.64
CA PRO A 90 8.60 6.89 -11.85
C PRO A 90 8.81 8.03 -12.86
N ASN A 91 9.54 9.07 -12.42
CA ASN A 91 9.87 10.28 -13.21
C ASN A 91 8.69 11.21 -13.54
N SER A 92 7.69 11.30 -12.66
CA SER A 92 6.66 12.37 -12.74
C SER A 92 7.15 13.71 -12.21
#